data_AF-A0A849PSL3-F1
#
_entry.id   AF-A0A849PSL3-F1
#
_cell.length_a   1.000
_cell.length_b   1.000
_cell.length_c   1.000
_cell.angle_alpha   90.00
_cell.angle_beta   90.00
_cell.angle_gamma   90.00
#
_symmetry.space_group_name_H-M   'P 1'
#
loop_
_entity.id
_entity.type
_entity.pdbx_description
1 polymer ?
#
loop_
_entity_poly.entity_id
_entity_poly.type
_entity_poly.pdbx_seq_one_letter_code
_entity_poly.pdbx_strand_id
1 'polypeptide(L)' 'MSKHKTFSKKIKMLTEKAVSKAAPRWIDLKVFGLQRARHKTVKRFRSRSWRRSSIKY' A
#
# COMPACT_ATOMS: atom_id res chain seq x y z
N MET A 1 -20.71 1.84 9.60
CA MET A 1 -19.86 0.90 8.83
C MET A 1 -20.74 0.12 7.87
N SER A 2 -20.38 0.00 6.59
CA SER A 2 -21.13 -0.82 5.62
C SER A 2 -20.95 -2.31 5.97
N LYS A 3 -22.02 -2.95 6.43
CA LYS A 3 -22.03 -4.34 6.93
C LYS A 3 -22.15 -5.38 5.81
N HIS A 4 -22.96 -5.11 4.78
CA HIS A 4 -23.17 -6.02 3.65
C HIS A 4 -22.38 -5.55 2.44
N LYS A 5 -21.23 -6.18 2.19
CA LYS A 5 -20.41 -5.94 1.00
C LYS A 5 -20.36 -7.23 0.20
N THR A 6 -20.55 -7.11 -1.11
CA THR A 6 -20.36 -8.24 -2.03
C THR A 6 -18.93 -8.76 -1.92
N PHE A 7 -18.74 -10.04 -2.25
CA PHE A 7 -17.42 -10.67 -2.24
C PHE A 7 -16.41 -9.90 -3.11
N SER A 8 -16.82 -9.51 -4.32
CA SER A 8 -16.00 -8.71 -5.23
C SER A 8 -15.55 -7.38 -4.62
N LYS A 9 -16.44 -6.68 -3.92
CA LYS A 9 -16.12 -5.44 -3.20
C LYS A 9 -15.15 -5.70 -2.04
N LYS A 10 -15.25 -6.84 -1.36
CA LYS A 10 -14.32 -7.25 -0.30
C LYS A 10 -12.91 -7.51 -0.84
N ILE A 11 -12.80 -8.24 -1.94
CA ILE A 11 -11.50 -8.49 -2.61
C ILE A 11 -10.88 -7.18 -3.08
N LYS A 12 -11.63 -6.30 -3.77
CA LYS A 12 -11.13 -4.98 -4.20
C LYS A 12 -10.59 -4.13 -3.04
N MET A 13 -11.25 -4.16 -1.87
CA MET A 13 -10.73 -3.44 -0.71
C MET A 13 -9.44 -4.02 -0.15
N LEU A 14 -9.28 -5.35 -0.18
CA LEU A 14 -8.07 -6.01 0.29
C LEU A 14 -6.89 -5.72 -0.64
N THR A 15 -7.11 -5.76 -1.96
CA THR A 15 -6.09 -5.43 -2.95
C THR A 15 -5.64 -3.98 -2.82
N GLU A 16 -6.58 -3.03 -2.74
CA GLU A 16 -6.27 -1.61 -2.51
C GLU A 16 -5.52 -1.37 -1.19
N LYS A 17 -5.87 -2.12 -0.13
CA LYS A 17 -5.14 -2.07 1.15
C LYS A 17 -3.71 -2.56 0.98
N ALA A 18 -3.47 -3.65 0.23
CA ALA A 18 -2.14 -4.18 0.00
C ALA A 18 -1.25 -3.19 -0.78
N VAL A 19 -1.77 -2.59 -1.85
CA VAL A 19 -1.03 -1.61 -2.68
C VAL A 19 -0.65 -0.35 -1.88
N SER A 20 -1.47 0.05 -0.92
CA SER A 20 -1.22 1.25 -0.09
C SER A 20 -0.12 1.08 0.97
N LYS A 21 0.32 -0.15 1.25
CA LYS A 21 1.35 -0.44 2.26
C LYS A 21 2.74 -0.06 1.76
N ALA A 22 3.64 0.22 2.71
CA ALA A 22 5.06 0.39 2.40
C ALA A 22 5.65 -0.90 1.85
N ALA A 23 6.61 -0.76 0.94
CA ALA A 23 7.52 -1.83 0.62
C ALA A 23 8.26 -2.26 1.91
N PRO A 24 8.43 -3.57 2.15
CA PRO A 24 9.29 -4.06 3.22
C PRO A 24 10.73 -3.58 3.10
N ARG A 25 11.41 -3.44 4.24
CA ARG A 25 12.82 -3.00 4.34
C ARG A 25 13.78 -3.79 3.44
N TRP A 26 13.55 -5.09 3.29
CA TRP A 26 14.40 -5.95 2.47
C TRP A 26 14.39 -5.56 0.98
N ILE A 27 13.29 -4.96 0.49
CA ILE A 27 13.20 -4.46 -0.88
C ILE A 27 14.12 -3.26 -1.06
N ASP A 28 14.14 -2.34 -0.10
CA ASP A 28 15.06 -1.20 -0.11
C ASP A 28 16.52 -1.65 -0.15
N LEU A 29 16.85 -2.69 0.64
CA LEU A 29 18.17 -3.30 0.64
C LEU A 29 18.52 -3.93 -0.71
N LYS A 30 17.57 -4.61 -1.35
CA LYS A 30 17.77 -5.24 -2.66
C LYS A 30 17.99 -4.21 -3.78
N VAL A 31 17.26 -3.09 -3.75
CA VAL A 31 17.31 -2.06 -4.81
C VAL A 31 18.46 -1.07 -4.61
N PHE A 32 18.70 -0.62 -3.38
CA PHE A 32 19.64 0.46 -3.10
C PHE A 32 20.95 -0.01 -2.42
N GLY A 33 20.99 -1.22 -1.88
CA GLY A 33 22.10 -1.70 -1.06
C GLY A 33 22.10 -1.12 0.36
N LEU A 34 22.97 -1.65 1.23
CA LEU A 34 22.96 -1.38 2.68
C LEU A 34 23.14 0.11 3.03
N GLN A 35 24.08 0.80 2.38
CA GLN A 35 24.39 2.20 2.68
C GLN A 35 23.24 3.14 2.29
N ARG A 36 22.68 2.99 1.08
CA ARG A 36 21.66 3.90 0.56
C ARG A 36 20.28 3.59 1.14
N ALA A 37 19.97 2.33 1.45
CA ALA A 37 18.71 1.94 2.08
C ALA A 37 18.52 2.56 3.47
N ARG A 38 19.58 3.02 4.15
CA ARG A 38 19.47 3.79 5.42
C ARG A 38 18.67 5.09 5.26
N HIS A 39 18.80 5.74 4.11
CA HIS A 39 18.25 7.07 3.87
C HIS A 39 17.25 7.12 2.69
N LYS A 40 17.23 6.09 1.84
CA LYS A 40 16.30 5.95 0.71
C LYS A 40 15.39 4.76 0.92
N THR A 41 14.11 4.97 0.62
CA THR A 41 13.07 3.93 0.63
C THR A 41 12.37 3.92 -0.72
N VAL A 42 12.02 2.73 -1.20
CA VAL A 42 11.19 2.57 -2.40
C VAL A 42 9.84 3.22 -2.11
N LYS A 43 9.50 4.24 -2.89
CA LYS A 43 8.23 4.95 -2.73
C LYS A 43 7.09 4.00 -3.08
N ARG A 44 6.01 4.09 -2.30
CA ARG A 44 4.77 3.37 -2.57
C ARG A 44 4.18 3.86 -3.88
N PHE A 45 3.61 2.95 -4.67
CA PHE A 45 2.95 3.30 -5.92
C PHE A 45 1.75 4.23 -5.70
N ARG A 46 0.96 3.96 -4.64
CA ARG A 46 -0.13 4.84 -4.21
C ARG A 46 -0.11 5.01 -2.70
N SER A 47 -0.06 6.26 -2.23
CA SER A 47 -0.35 6.57 -0.83
C SER A 47 -1.85 6.83 -0.69
N ARG A 48 -2.53 6.02 0.13
CA ARG A 48 -3.95 6.17 0.41
C ARG A 48 -4.14 6.65 1.83
N SER A 49 -4.92 7.72 2.01
CA SER A 49 -5.38 8.16 3.32
C SER A 49 -6.90 8.12 3.33
N TRP A 50 -7.48 7.47 4.34
CA TRP A 50 -8.92 7.29 4.44
C TRP A 50 -9.70 8.62 4.50
N ARG A 51 -9.07 9.71 4.98
CA ARG A 51 -9.66 11.06 4.98
C ARG A 51 -9.56 11.77 3.64
N ARG A 52 -8.46 11.56 2.89
CA ARG A 52 -8.16 12.34 1.67
C ARG A 52 -8.60 11.65 0.39
N SER A 53 -8.74 10.32 0.39
CA SER A 53 -9.11 9.56 -0.80
C SER A 53 -10.06 8.41 -0.47
N SER A 54 -11.30 8.53 -0.94
CA SER A 54 -12.28 7.45 -0.95
C SER A 54 -12.04 6.51 -2.12
N ILE A 55 -12.18 5.20 -1.90
CA ILE A 55 -12.21 4.24 -3.01
C ILE A 55 -13.58 4.40 -3.68
N LYS A 56 -13.58 4.83 -4.96
CA LYS A 56 -14.78 4.79 -5.79
C LYS A 56 -15.00 3.33 -6.20
N TYR A 57 -16.19 2.79 -5.94
CA TYR A 57 -16.56 1.41 -6.28
C TYR A 57 -17.68 1.43 -7.30
#